data_AF-M7PU99-F1
#
_entry.id   AF-M7PU99-F1
#
_cell.length_a   1.000
_cell.length_b   1.000
_cell.length_c   1.000
_cell.angle_alpha   90.00
_cell.angle_beta   90.00
_cell.angle_gamma   90.00
#
_symmetry.space_group_name_H-M   'P 1'
#
loop_
_entity.id
_entity.type
_entity.pdbx_description
1 polymer ?
#
loop_
_entity_poly.entity_id
_entity_poly.type
_entity_poly.pdbx_seq_one_letter_code
_entity_poly.pdbx_strand_id
1 'polypeptide(L)'
;MERERVEDTYQKLMEVAEDISLCSRNYNDELIGIDYYKQLGVLSNEQLQTLVKAWHHRWQTCKKEKLASQFMVVQVLGLISFAMWIAWLSGGWFGAIASIAGVVGMMKMIEDDRVRKAKRNLADAERVYRTLASRAKAKPSSN
;
A
#
# COMPACT_ATOMS: atom_id res chain seq x y z
N MET A 1 5.27 16.40 29.17
CA MET A 1 3.95 16.20 28.55
C MET A 1 3.85 16.61 27.09
N GLU A 2 3.88 17.90 26.71
CA GLU A 2 3.66 18.28 25.30
C GLU A 2 4.82 17.86 24.37
N ARG A 3 6.06 18.03 24.81
CA ARG A 3 7.27 17.60 24.07
C ARG A 3 7.36 16.07 23.91
N GLU A 4 6.98 15.31 24.93
CA GLU A 4 6.92 13.83 24.86
C GLU A 4 5.85 13.36 23.86
N ARG A 5 4.69 14.03 23.84
CA ARG A 5 3.60 13.72 22.89
C ARG A 5 4.01 14.01 21.45
N VAL A 6 4.78 15.08 21.21
CA VAL A 6 5.35 15.40 19.89
C VAL A 6 6.31 14.31 19.43
N GLU A 7 7.24 13.93 20.30
CA GLU A 7 8.25 12.92 19.99
C GLU A 7 7.59 11.57 19.71
N ASP A 8 6.64 11.16 20.55
CA ASP A 8 5.87 9.91 20.36
C ASP A 8 5.09 9.91 19.03
N THR A 9 4.49 11.06 18.65
CA THR A 9 3.79 11.19 17.37
C THR A 9 4.75 11.10 16.18
N TYR A 10 5.89 11.79 16.26
CA TYR A 10 6.90 11.78 15.19
C TYR A 10 7.50 10.39 15.00
N GLN A 11 7.90 9.73 16.10
CA GLN A 11 8.52 8.41 16.08
C GLN A 11 7.56 7.35 15.50
N LYS A 12 6.30 7.32 15.96
CA LYS A 12 5.30 6.39 15.42
C LYS A 12 5.08 6.58 13.91
N LEU A 13 5.00 7.83 13.44
CA LEU A 13 4.82 8.08 12.02
C LEU A 13 6.05 7.73 11.18
N MET A 14 7.24 7.90 11.73
CA MET A 14 8.47 7.54 11.05
C MET A 14 8.61 6.02 11.00
N GLU A 15 8.36 5.34 12.11
CA GLU A 15 8.33 3.87 12.20
C GLU A 15 7.37 3.28 11.16
N VAL A 16 6.14 3.81 11.07
CA VAL A 16 5.19 3.38 10.04
C VAL A 16 5.66 3.79 8.65
N ALA A 17 6.29 4.96 8.46
CA ALA A 17 6.76 5.35 7.14
C ALA A 17 7.86 4.41 6.61
N GLU A 18 8.76 3.99 7.50
CA GLU A 18 9.93 3.16 7.23
C GLU A 18 9.61 1.67 7.20
N ASP A 19 8.60 1.20 7.96
CA ASP A 19 8.18 -0.20 7.93
C ASP A 19 7.45 -0.52 6.62
N ILE A 20 8.19 -1.03 5.65
CA ILE A 20 7.66 -1.52 4.36
C ILE A 20 6.75 -2.74 4.56
N SER A 21 6.81 -3.41 5.72
CA SER A 21 5.85 -4.43 6.06
C SER A 21 4.47 -3.76 6.16
N LEU A 22 3.57 -4.21 5.29
CA LEU A 22 2.23 -3.67 5.19
C LEU A 22 1.48 -3.98 6.49
N CYS A 23 1.58 -3.09 7.48
CA CYS A 23 1.02 -3.23 8.81
C CYS A 23 -0.47 -3.58 8.74
N SER A 24 -0.96 -4.23 9.80
CA SER A 24 -2.38 -4.56 9.95
C SER A 24 -3.25 -3.31 9.79
N ARG A 25 -4.43 -3.48 9.16
CA ARG A 25 -5.43 -2.42 9.02
C ARG A 25 -5.74 -1.74 10.37
N ASN A 26 -5.79 -2.51 11.45
CA ASN A 26 -6.07 -1.95 12.77
C ASN A 26 -5.00 -0.94 13.22
N TYR A 27 -3.74 -1.25 12.93
CA TYR A 27 -2.61 -0.39 13.26
C TYR A 27 -2.61 0.91 12.44
N ASN A 28 -2.92 0.83 11.13
CA ASN A 28 -3.07 2.03 10.30
C ASN A 28 -4.29 2.88 10.70
N ASP A 29 -5.43 2.25 10.98
CA ASP A 29 -6.66 2.95 11.39
C ASP A 29 -6.47 3.66 12.74
N GLU A 30 -5.76 3.03 13.69
CA GLU A 30 -5.35 3.65 14.96
C GLU A 30 -4.39 4.83 14.74
N LEU A 31 -3.43 4.69 13.83
CA LEU A 31 -2.47 5.75 13.50
C LEU A 31 -3.12 6.94 12.76
N ILE A 32 -4.16 6.69 11.95
CA ILE A 32 -4.87 7.70 11.13
C ILE A 32 -6.05 8.35 11.92
N GLY A 33 -6.25 7.96 13.18
CA GLY A 33 -7.35 8.42 14.01
C GLY A 33 -7.48 9.94 14.21
N ILE A 34 -8.61 10.39 14.74
CA ILE A 34 -8.92 11.83 14.91
C ILE A 34 -7.87 12.57 15.77
N ASP A 35 -7.22 11.89 16.70
CA ASP A 35 -6.20 12.48 17.57
C ASP A 35 -4.85 12.69 16.86
N TYR A 36 -4.56 11.92 15.81
CA TYR A 36 -3.36 12.07 14.98
C TYR A 36 -3.33 13.44 14.28
N TYR A 37 -4.42 13.81 13.59
CA TYR A 37 -4.48 15.07 12.86
C TYR A 37 -4.43 16.31 13.77
N LYS A 38 -4.82 16.18 15.04
CA LYS A 38 -4.69 17.25 16.03
C LYS A 38 -3.24 17.46 16.45
N GLN A 39 -2.48 16.37 16.63
CA GLN A 39 -1.10 16.40 17.15
C GLN A 39 -0.05 16.86 16.12
N LEU A 40 -0.35 16.74 14.83
CA LEU A 40 0.49 17.24 13.74
C LEU A 40 0.80 18.75 13.81
N GLY A 41 0.04 19.54 14.59
CA GLY A 41 0.26 20.99 14.74
C GLY A 41 1.49 21.34 15.55
N VAL A 42 1.85 20.42 16.44
CA VAL A 42 2.90 20.57 17.43
C VAL A 42 4.27 20.15 16.87
N LEU A 43 4.32 19.46 15.73
CA LEU A 43 5.56 19.07 15.03
C LEU A 43 6.35 20.29 14.53
N SER A 44 7.67 20.25 14.60
CA SER A 44 8.52 21.29 14.00
C SER A 44 8.44 21.27 12.46
N ASN A 45 8.85 22.36 11.79
CA ASN A 45 8.89 22.39 10.33
C ASN A 45 9.86 21.34 9.77
N GLU A 46 10.99 21.10 10.43
CA GLU A 46 11.96 20.08 10.02
C GLU A 46 11.38 18.67 10.13
N GLN A 47 10.78 18.33 11.28
CA GLN A 47 10.13 17.04 11.49
C GLN A 47 9.02 16.81 10.47
N LEU A 48 8.23 17.84 10.18
CA LEU A 48 7.15 17.78 9.20
C LEU A 48 7.68 17.52 7.78
N GLN A 49 8.77 18.18 7.36
CA GLN A 49 9.37 17.97 6.04
C GLN A 49 9.99 16.57 5.91
N THR A 50 10.65 16.07 6.95
CA THR A 50 11.20 14.69 6.96
C THR A 50 10.08 13.66 6.85
N LEU A 51 8.98 13.85 7.59
CA LEU A 51 7.80 13.00 7.48
C LEU A 51 7.17 13.06 6.07
N VAL A 52 7.05 14.25 5.48
CA VAL A 52 6.53 14.39 4.10
C VAL A 52 7.38 13.58 3.11
N LYS A 53 8.71 13.62 3.23
CA LYS A 53 9.62 12.83 2.38
C LYS A 53 9.45 11.33 2.60
N ALA A 54 9.44 10.88 3.85
CA ALA A 54 9.28 9.47 4.19
C ALA A 54 7.95 8.90 3.69
N TRP A 55 6.84 9.63 3.91
CA TRP A 55 5.51 9.24 3.44
C TRP A 55 5.35 9.34 1.92
N HIS A 56 6.05 10.27 1.26
CA HIS A 56 6.12 10.31 -0.20
C HIS A 56 6.78 9.04 -0.76
N HIS A 57 7.90 8.63 -0.16
CA HIS A 57 8.59 7.41 -0.54
C HIS A 57 7.70 6.17 -0.34
N ARG A 58 7.06 6.05 0.84
CA ARG A 58 6.08 4.98 1.13
C ARG A 58 4.95 4.95 0.11
N TRP A 59 4.35 6.10 -0.21
CA TRP A 59 3.30 6.20 -1.23
C TRP A 59 3.76 5.70 -2.60
N GLN A 60 4.99 6.04 -3.03
CA GLN A 60 5.54 5.53 -4.28
C GLN A 60 5.74 4.01 -4.25
N THR A 61 6.22 3.46 -3.13
CA THR A 61 6.39 2.01 -2.94
C THR A 61 5.04 1.29 -3.02
N CYS A 62 4.02 1.74 -2.27
CA CYS A 62 2.68 1.15 -2.34
C CYS A 62 2.07 1.24 -3.75
N LYS A 63 2.38 2.30 -4.51
CA LYS A 63 1.95 2.42 -5.91
C LYS A 63 2.60 1.36 -6.80
N LYS A 64 3.90 1.10 -6.62
CA LYS A 64 4.61 0.02 -7.33
C LYS A 64 4.08 -1.36 -6.96
N GLU A 65 3.81 -1.60 -5.67
CA GLU A 65 3.25 -2.87 -5.19
C GLU A 65 1.85 -3.16 -5.75
N LYS A 66 0.99 -2.14 -5.83
CA LYS A 66 -0.32 -2.27 -6.49
C LYS A 66 -0.16 -2.68 -7.95
N LEU A 67 0.74 -2.01 -8.68
CA LEU A 67 1.00 -2.33 -10.09
C LEU A 67 1.59 -3.74 -10.25
N ALA A 68 2.56 -4.12 -9.43
CA ALA A 68 3.16 -5.46 -9.43
C ALA A 68 2.10 -6.54 -9.13
N SER A 69 1.21 -6.28 -8.17
CA SER A 69 0.11 -7.18 -7.83
C SER A 69 -0.86 -7.36 -9.00
N GLN A 70 -1.22 -6.27 -9.70
CA GLN A 70 -2.06 -6.35 -10.90
C GLN A 70 -1.35 -7.04 -12.08
N PHE A 71 -0.05 -6.83 -12.24
CA PHE A 71 0.72 -7.42 -13.33
C PHE A 71 0.93 -8.93 -13.16
N MET A 72 1.13 -9.39 -11.91
CA MET A 72 1.24 -10.82 -11.59
C MET A 72 0.01 -11.59 -12.10
N VAL A 73 -1.18 -11.03 -11.98
CA VAL A 73 -2.43 -11.65 -12.44
C VAL A 73 -2.43 -11.84 -13.94
N VAL A 74 -2.09 -10.79 -14.67
CA VAL A 74 -2.01 -10.81 -16.14
C VAL A 74 -1.00 -11.86 -16.59
N GLN A 75 0.16 -11.95 -15.90
CA GLN A 75 1.15 -12.98 -16.19
C GLN A 75 0.60 -14.39 -16.01
N VAL A 76 -0.09 -14.69 -14.90
CA VAL A 76 -0.59 -16.06 -14.68
C VAL A 76 -1.74 -16.40 -15.63
N LEU A 77 -2.63 -15.45 -15.94
CA LEU A 77 -3.65 -15.64 -16.99
C LEU A 77 -3.02 -15.88 -18.37
N GLY A 78 -1.93 -15.19 -18.67
CA GLY A 78 -1.14 -15.40 -19.89
C GLY A 78 -0.53 -16.80 -19.96
N LEU A 79 0.05 -17.29 -18.85
CA LEU A 79 0.61 -18.64 -18.75
C LEU A 79 -0.47 -19.72 -18.93
N ILE A 80 -1.64 -19.55 -18.34
CA ILE A 80 -2.78 -20.47 -18.53
C ILE A 80 -3.19 -20.52 -19.99
N SER A 81 -3.37 -19.35 -20.61
CA SER A 81 -3.77 -19.25 -22.02
C SER A 81 -2.73 -19.90 -22.94
N PHE A 82 -1.44 -19.72 -22.64
CA PHE A 82 -0.36 -20.35 -23.38
C PHE A 82 -0.33 -21.88 -23.20
N ALA A 83 -0.54 -22.37 -21.98
CA ALA A 83 -0.64 -23.81 -21.71
C ALA A 83 -1.84 -24.45 -22.43
N MET A 84 -2.99 -23.75 -22.47
CA MET A 84 -4.16 -24.18 -23.24
C MET A 84 -3.86 -24.27 -24.74
N TRP A 85 -3.12 -23.30 -25.27
CA TRP A 85 -2.72 -23.31 -26.68
C TRP A 85 -1.82 -24.51 -27.02
N ILE A 86 -0.87 -24.85 -26.15
CA ILE A 86 -0.03 -26.06 -26.31
C ILE A 86 -0.87 -27.34 -26.23
N ALA A 87 -1.79 -27.41 -25.25
CA ALA A 87 -2.70 -28.55 -25.11
C ALA A 87 -3.63 -28.71 -26.32
N TRP A 88 -4.00 -27.60 -26.97
CA TRP A 88 -4.75 -27.63 -28.23
C TRP A 88 -3.98 -28.41 -29.29
N LEU A 89 -2.72 -28.03 -29.51
CA LEU A 89 -1.86 -28.63 -30.53
C LEU A 89 -1.58 -30.12 -30.28
N SER A 90 -1.65 -30.58 -29.02
CA SER A 90 -1.33 -31.97 -28.63
C SER A 90 -2.54 -32.90 -28.48
N GLY A 91 -3.78 -32.43 -28.74
CA GLY A 91 -4.97 -33.30 -28.89
C GLY A 91 -5.65 -33.76 -27.59
N GLY A 92 -5.29 -33.23 -26.41
CA GLY A 92 -5.82 -33.64 -25.11
C GLY A 92 -6.72 -32.59 -24.45
N TRP A 93 -8.02 -32.59 -24.75
CA TRP A 93 -8.92 -31.48 -24.38
C TRP A 93 -9.72 -31.68 -23.08
N PHE A 94 -10.19 -32.89 -22.80
CA PHE A 94 -11.26 -33.09 -21.81
C PHE A 94 -10.80 -33.06 -20.33
N GLY A 95 -9.55 -33.41 -20.04
CA GLY A 95 -9.00 -33.40 -18.67
C GLY A 95 -8.35 -32.08 -18.24
N ALA A 96 -7.88 -31.27 -19.19
CA ALA A 96 -7.14 -30.04 -18.90
C ALA A 96 -8.06 -28.86 -18.52
N ILE A 97 -9.25 -28.78 -19.11
CA ILE A 97 -10.14 -27.61 -18.94
C ILE A 97 -10.71 -27.50 -17.52
N ALA A 98 -11.04 -28.63 -16.88
CA ALA A 98 -11.60 -28.64 -15.52
C ALA A 98 -10.56 -28.24 -14.44
N SER A 99 -9.28 -28.61 -14.61
CA SER A 99 -8.22 -28.21 -13.67
C SER A 99 -7.88 -26.72 -13.78
N ILE A 100 -7.99 -26.15 -14.98
CA ILE A 100 -7.72 -24.73 -15.24
C ILE A 100 -8.74 -23.83 -14.54
N ALA A 101 -10.03 -24.18 -14.55
CA ALA A 101 -11.07 -23.39 -13.89
C ALA A 101 -10.82 -23.26 -12.37
N GLY A 102 -10.41 -24.35 -11.71
CA GLY A 102 -10.05 -24.33 -10.27
C GLY A 102 -8.81 -23.47 -9.98
N VAL A 103 -7.81 -23.55 -10.86
CA VAL A 103 -6.55 -22.78 -10.74
C VAL A 103 -6.79 -21.28 -10.96
N VAL A 104 -7.62 -20.92 -11.95
CA VAL A 104 -8.09 -19.53 -12.17
C VAL A 104 -8.89 -19.01 -10.97
N GLY A 105 -9.76 -19.84 -10.38
CA GLY A 105 -10.53 -19.49 -9.19
C GLY A 105 -9.65 -19.17 -7.98
N MET A 106 -8.65 -20.02 -7.70
CA MET A 106 -7.69 -19.78 -6.61
C MET A 106 -6.85 -18.51 -6.86
N MET A 107 -6.43 -18.28 -8.11
CA MET A 107 -5.71 -17.04 -8.44
C MET A 107 -6.54 -15.80 -8.21
N LYS A 108 -7.80 -15.80 -8.64
CA LYS A 108 -8.71 -14.68 -8.39
C LYS A 108 -8.87 -14.39 -6.90
N MET A 109 -8.93 -15.43 -6.07
CA MET A 109 -9.05 -15.27 -4.62
C MET A 109 -7.77 -14.65 -4.02
N ILE A 110 -6.59 -15.13 -4.43
CA ILE A 110 -5.29 -14.61 -3.99
C ILE A 110 -5.06 -13.17 -4.52
N GLU A 111 -5.45 -12.92 -5.76
CA GLU A 111 -5.44 -11.59 -6.39
C GLU A 111 -6.33 -10.64 -5.62
N ASP A 112 -7.59 -11.00 -5.39
CA ASP A 112 -8.55 -10.14 -4.71
C ASP A 112 -8.01 -9.74 -3.34
N ASP A 113 -7.39 -10.65 -2.59
CA ASP A 113 -6.78 -10.33 -1.30
C ASP A 113 -5.53 -9.44 -1.42
N ARG A 114 -4.58 -9.79 -2.30
CA ARG A 114 -3.34 -9.02 -2.49
C ARG A 114 -3.60 -7.63 -3.06
N VAL A 115 -4.39 -7.54 -4.13
CA VAL A 115 -4.76 -6.28 -4.78
C VAL A 115 -5.60 -5.42 -3.84
N ARG A 116 -6.53 -6.00 -3.07
CA ARG A 116 -7.30 -5.27 -2.06
C ARG A 116 -6.40 -4.77 -0.93
N LYS A 117 -5.41 -5.54 -0.48
CA LYS A 117 -4.42 -5.07 0.52
C LYS A 117 -3.58 -3.93 -0.06
N ALA A 118 -3.01 -4.08 -1.25
CA ALA A 118 -2.20 -3.06 -1.90
C ALA A 118 -2.98 -1.76 -2.19
N LYS A 119 -4.23 -1.86 -2.66
CA LYS A 119 -5.11 -0.70 -2.88
C LYS A 119 -5.38 0.07 -1.59
N ARG A 120 -5.62 -0.64 -0.48
CA ARG A 120 -5.86 -0.03 0.84
C ARG A 120 -4.62 0.71 1.34
N ASN A 121 -3.48 0.04 1.34
CA ASN A 121 -2.23 0.64 1.82
C ASN A 121 -1.82 1.88 1.01
N LEU A 122 -2.08 1.85 -0.31
CA LEU A 122 -1.90 3.02 -1.16
C LEU A 122 -2.82 4.18 -0.75
N ALA A 123 -4.10 3.90 -0.48
CA ALA A 123 -5.06 4.93 -0.07
C ALA A 123 -4.70 5.55 1.30
N ASP A 124 -4.25 4.73 2.25
CA ASP A 124 -3.80 5.17 3.57
C ASP A 124 -2.55 6.06 3.43
N ALA A 125 -1.54 5.59 2.70
CA ALA A 125 -0.31 6.35 2.45
C ALA A 125 -0.59 7.67 1.71
N GLU A 126 -1.50 7.66 0.73
CA GLU A 126 -1.92 8.86 0.02
C GLU A 126 -2.62 9.86 0.93
N ARG A 127 -3.52 9.40 1.82
CA ARG A 127 -4.23 10.26 2.77
C ARG A 127 -3.27 10.94 3.74
N VAL A 128 -2.35 10.18 4.32
CA VAL A 128 -1.34 10.69 5.26
C VAL A 128 -0.40 11.67 4.55
N TYR A 129 0.15 11.28 3.40
CA TYR A 129 1.03 12.14 2.61
C TYR A 129 0.36 13.46 2.23
N ARG A 130 -0.89 13.44 1.71
CA ARG A 130 -1.62 14.65 1.34
C ARG A 130 -1.83 15.58 2.53
N THR A 131 -2.16 15.02 3.70
CA THR A 131 -2.42 15.81 4.90
C THR A 131 -1.15 16.45 5.46
N LEU A 132 -0.05 15.69 5.48
CA LEU A 132 1.27 16.20 5.84
C LEU A 132 1.71 17.30 4.87
N ALA A 133 1.56 17.08 3.57
CA ALA A 133 1.92 18.03 2.54
C ALA A 133 1.08 19.32 2.59
N SER A 134 -0.24 19.22 2.85
CA SER A 134 -1.08 20.41 3.03
C SER A 134 -0.68 21.20 4.27
N ARG A 135 -0.33 20.50 5.36
CA ARG A 135 0.10 21.14 6.61
C ARG A 135 1.47 21.79 6.49
N ALA A 136 2.40 21.14 5.79
CA ALA A 136 3.73 21.69 5.50
C ALA A 136 3.64 22.96 4.63
N LYS A 137 2.65 23.04 3.74
CA LYS A 137 2.38 24.26 2.95
C LYS A 137 1.71 25.37 3.77
N ALA A 138 0.83 25.00 4.72
CA ALA A 138 0.11 25.95 5.55
C ALA A 138 0.97 26.54 6.69
N LYS A 139 2.04 25.84 7.09
CA LYS A 139 2.97 26.32 8.11
C LYS A 139 3.98 27.25 7.43
N PRO A 140 3.97 28.57 7.72
CA PRO A 140 4.93 29.47 7.10
C PRO A 140 6.35 29.04 7.48
N SER A 141 7.25 29.10 6.51
CA SER A 141 8.69 29.02 6.75
C SER A 141 9.09 30.22 7.61
N SER A 142 9.04 30.09 8.92
CA SER A 142 9.70 31.03 9.81
C SER A 142 11.21 30.89 9.54
N ASN A 143 11.77 31.90 8.88
CA ASN A 143 13.19 32.20 8.89
C ASN A 143 13.69 32.32 10.33
#